data_AF-A0A7D9HHM4-F1
#
_entry.id   AF-A0A7D9HHM4-F1
#
_cell.length_a   1.000
_cell.length_b   1.000
_cell.length_c   1.000
_cell.angle_alpha   90.00
_cell.angle_beta   90.00
_cell.angle_gamma   90.00
#
_symmetry.space_group_name_H-M   'P 1'
#
loop_
_entity.id
_entity.type
_entity.pdbx_description
1 polymer ?
#
loop_
_entity_poly.entity_id
_entity_poly.type
_entity_poly.pdbx_seq_one_letter_code
_entity_poly.pdbx_strand_id
1 'polypeptide(L)'
;MGIGEVPRCIIAKSIVKVVRNDVQEAVGPLQACKGHKAGCEAAVHAMREIISDETEAVLLVDASNTFNTINRQAVLHNIGIICPSLSRVLNNTYQAPVRLFVMGGAEIESSEGITKGDPLAKEILLQAEITMNQPLNRYGLLTIPQVAER
;
A
#
# COMPACT_ATOMS: atom_id res chain seq x y z
N MET A 1 7.03 6.11 16.16
CA MET A 1 6.57 4.77 15.72
C MET A 1 5.34 4.43 16.54
N GLY A 2 4.21 4.12 15.90
CA GLY A 2 3.01 3.69 16.61
C GLY A 2 2.94 2.17 16.60
N ILE A 3 3.30 1.51 17.69
CA ILE A 3 3.20 0.05 17.76
C ILE A 3 1.74 -0.29 18.05
N GLY A 4 1.04 -0.87 17.06
CA GLY A 4 -0.29 -1.40 17.28
C GLY A 4 -0.27 -2.47 18.38
N GLU A 5 -1.35 -2.60 19.14
CA GLU A 5 -1.44 -3.60 20.19
C GLU A 5 -1.22 -5.02 19.63
N VAL A 6 -0.58 -5.89 20.41
CA VAL A 6 -0.25 -7.26 19.99
C VAL A 6 -1.48 -8.04 19.48
N PRO A 7 -2.65 -8.01 20.16
CA PRO A 7 -3.85 -8.71 19.67
C PRO A 7 -4.30 -8.21 18.30
N ARG A 8 -4.26 -6.89 18.08
CA ARG A 8 -4.59 -6.28 16.79
C ARG A 8 -3.65 -6.78 15.71
N CYS A 9 -2.35 -6.83 15.98
CA CYS A 9 -1.36 -7.31 15.02
C CYS A 9 -1.56 -8.80 14.66
N ILE A 10 -1.98 -9.64 15.61
CA ILE A 10 -2.27 -11.06 15.37
C ILE A 10 -3.52 -11.21 14.49
N ILE A 11 -4.60 -10.50 14.82
CA ILE A 11 -5.85 -10.50 14.03
C ILE A 11 -5.57 -9.99 12.61
N ALA A 12 -4.86 -8.86 12.50
CA ALA A 12 -4.44 -8.27 11.23
C ALA A 12 -3.67 -9.26 10.36
N LYS A 13 -2.61 -9.90 10.89
CA LYS A 13 -1.85 -10.92 10.15
C LYS A 13 -2.70 -12.10 9.70
N SER A 14 -3.64 -12.53 10.55
CA SER A 14 -4.53 -13.65 10.25
C SER A 14 -5.47 -13.31 9.09
N ILE A 15 -6.05 -12.12 9.10
CA ILE A 15 -6.92 -11.62 8.03
C ILE A 15 -6.13 -11.49 6.72
N VAL A 16 -4.99 -10.79 6.74
CA VAL A 16 -4.12 -10.62 5.56
C VAL A 16 -3.71 -11.96 4.96
N LYS A 17 -3.47 -12.98 5.79
CA LYS A 17 -3.15 -14.33 5.32
C LYS A 17 -4.32 -14.97 4.55
N VAL A 18 -5.56 -14.73 4.97
CA VAL A 18 -6.77 -15.28 4.33
C VAL A 18 -7.08 -14.57 3.02
N VAL A 19 -7.01 -13.23 2.99
CA VAL A 19 -7.35 -12.43 1.81
C VAL A 19 -6.18 -12.20 0.86
N ARG A 20 -5.03 -12.85 1.09
CA ARG A 20 -3.78 -12.60 0.37
C ARG A 20 -3.94 -12.63 -1.14
N ASN A 21 -4.69 -13.61 -1.66
CA ASN A 21 -4.86 -13.78 -3.10
C ASN A 21 -5.69 -12.63 -3.68
N ASP A 22 -6.81 -12.27 -3.05
CA ASP A 22 -7.64 -11.14 -3.44
C ASP A 22 -6.84 -9.84 -3.47
N VAL A 23 -5.96 -9.64 -2.48
CA VAL A 23 -5.07 -8.46 -2.42
C VAL A 23 -4.07 -8.48 -3.57
N GLN A 24 -3.45 -9.62 -3.83
CA GLN A 24 -2.48 -9.75 -4.93
C GLN A 24 -3.10 -9.52 -6.31
N GLU A 25 -4.35 -9.98 -6.49
CA GLU A 25 -5.14 -9.74 -7.70
C GLU A 25 -5.52 -8.27 -7.84
N ALA A 26 -6.07 -7.67 -6.78
CA ALA A 26 -6.49 -6.26 -6.74
C ALA A 26 -5.34 -5.28 -7.01
N VAL A 27 -4.13 -5.64 -6.59
CA VAL A 27 -2.92 -4.85 -6.77
C VAL A 27 -2.33 -4.98 -8.17
N GLY A 28 -2.62 -6.07 -8.88
CA GLY A 28 -2.18 -6.25 -10.26
C GLY A 28 -0.66 -6.42 -10.43
N PRO A 29 -0.15 -6.47 -11.68
CA PRO A 29 1.23 -6.85 -11.96
C PRO A 29 2.27 -5.74 -11.74
N LEU A 30 1.84 -4.47 -11.71
CA LEU A 30 2.75 -3.32 -11.65
C LEU A 30 3.45 -3.16 -10.30
N GLN A 31 2.90 -3.74 -9.24
CA GLN A 31 3.42 -3.55 -7.89
C GLN A 31 4.26 -4.76 -7.45
N ALA A 32 5.58 -4.59 -7.48
CA ALA A 32 6.53 -5.62 -7.07
C ALA A 32 6.44 -5.98 -5.58
N CYS A 33 5.93 -5.06 -4.73
CA CYS A 33 5.83 -5.24 -3.29
C CYS A 33 4.59 -6.01 -2.82
N LYS A 34 3.79 -6.60 -3.73
CA LYS A 34 2.58 -7.37 -3.42
C LYS A 34 2.85 -8.77 -2.84
N GLY A 35 4.08 -9.04 -2.39
CA GLY A 35 4.45 -10.29 -1.74
C GLY A 35 4.58 -11.50 -2.68
N HIS A 36 4.99 -11.26 -3.94
CA HIS A 36 5.41 -12.32 -4.86
C HIS A 36 6.77 -12.88 -4.45
N LYS A 37 6.99 -14.16 -4.75
CA LYS A 37 8.34 -14.74 -4.62
C LYS A 37 9.27 -13.99 -5.58
N ALA A 38 10.48 -13.69 -5.12
CA ALA A 38 11.50 -12.98 -5.91
C ALA A 38 11.05 -11.60 -6.47
N GLY A 39 10.09 -10.91 -5.83
CA GLY A 39 9.56 -9.64 -6.34
C GLY A 39 10.63 -8.55 -6.57
N CYS A 40 11.65 -8.46 -5.71
CA CYS A 40 12.76 -7.51 -5.89
C CYS A 40 13.62 -7.84 -7.10
N GLU A 41 13.92 -9.12 -7.34
CA GLU A 41 14.69 -9.57 -8.49
C GLU A 41 13.92 -9.31 -9.79
N ALA A 42 12.63 -9.65 -9.79
CA ALA A 42 11.75 -9.36 -10.91
C ALA A 42 11.69 -7.85 -11.23
N ALA A 43 11.61 -6.98 -10.21
CA ALA A 43 11.63 -5.54 -10.40
C ALA A 43 12.95 -5.05 -11.03
N VAL A 44 14.09 -5.57 -10.59
CA VAL A 44 15.40 -5.20 -11.15
C VAL A 44 15.51 -5.65 -12.61
N HIS A 45 15.08 -6.87 -12.93
CA HIS A 45 15.08 -7.37 -14.31
C HIS A 45 14.15 -6.55 -15.20
N ALA A 46 12.95 -6.23 -14.71
CA ALA A 46 11.99 -5.39 -15.42
C ALA A 46 12.55 -4.00 -15.71
N MET A 47 13.20 -3.36 -14.73
CA MET A 47 13.85 -2.06 -14.91
C MET A 47 15.00 -2.11 -15.92
N ARG A 48 15.78 -3.19 -15.93
CA ARG A 48 16.86 -3.39 -16.90
C ARG A 48 16.36 -3.57 -18.33
N GLU A 49 15.16 -4.13 -18.51
CA GLU A 49 14.53 -4.28 -19.82
C GLU A 49 13.94 -2.95 -20.32
N ILE A 50 13.37 -2.13 -19.43
CA ILE A 50 12.83 -0.80 -19.78
C ILE A 50 13.96 0.17 -20.14
N ILE A 51 15.04 0.17 -19.36
CA ILE A 51 16.18 1.07 -19.55
C ILE A 51 17.03 0.52 -20.69
N SER A 52 16.79 1.05 -21.89
CA SER A 52 17.54 0.73 -23.10
C SER A 52 18.39 1.94 -23.53
N ASP A 53 19.19 1.77 -24.58
CA ASP A 53 19.96 2.87 -25.19
C ASP A 53 19.04 3.97 -25.78
N GLU A 54 17.75 3.65 -26.02
CA GLU A 54 16.73 4.61 -26.48
C GLU A 54 16.03 5.36 -25.33
N THR A 55 16.31 5.00 -24.07
CA THR A 55 15.70 5.65 -22.90
C THR A 55 16.40 6.97 -22.61
N GLU A 56 15.76 8.10 -22.94
CA GLU A 56 16.33 9.44 -22.72
C GLU A 56 16.43 9.85 -21.24
N ALA A 57 15.45 9.46 -20.42
CA ALA A 57 15.40 9.84 -19.01
C ALA A 57 14.56 8.85 -18.17
N VAL A 58 14.85 8.80 -16.87
CA VAL A 58 14.07 8.07 -15.86
C VAL A 58 13.59 9.05 -14.80
N LEU A 59 12.27 9.08 -14.55
CA LEU A 59 11.67 9.89 -13.50
C LEU A 59 11.49 9.08 -12.22
N LEU A 60 12.16 9.51 -11.14
CA LEU A 60 12.00 8.93 -9.82
C LEU A 60 11.01 9.78 -9.02
N VAL A 61 9.92 9.16 -8.56
CA VAL A 61 8.90 9.79 -7.72
C VAL A 61 8.87 9.10 -6.36
N ASP A 62 9.03 9.88 -5.30
CA ASP A 62 8.89 9.39 -3.92
C ASP A 62 7.77 10.13 -3.20
N ALA A 63 6.93 9.37 -2.49
CA ALA A 63 5.83 9.93 -1.73
C ALA A 63 6.34 10.36 -0.34
N SER A 64 6.32 11.67 -0.10
CA SER A 64 6.75 12.24 1.19
C SER A 64 5.83 11.82 2.34
N ASN A 65 6.39 11.07 3.29
CA ASN A 65 5.78 10.77 4.60
C ASN A 65 4.38 10.12 4.53
N THR A 66 4.15 9.24 3.56
CA THR A 66 2.83 8.67 3.22
C THR A 66 2.06 8.11 4.42
N PHE A 67 2.75 7.45 5.36
CA PHE A 67 2.12 6.92 6.57
C PHE A 67 1.39 7.98 7.39
N ASN A 68 1.85 9.23 7.40
CA ASN A 68 1.26 10.28 8.21
C ASN A 68 0.32 11.19 7.40
N THR A 69 0.52 11.27 6.09
CA THR A 69 -0.15 12.25 5.20
C THR A 69 -1.24 11.65 4.32
N ILE A 70 -1.41 10.33 4.31
CA ILE A 70 -2.40 9.69 3.44
C ILE A 70 -3.83 10.05 3.87
N ASN A 71 -4.65 10.48 2.90
CA ASN A 71 -6.06 10.76 3.14
C ASN A 71 -6.82 9.44 3.33
N ARG A 72 -7.23 9.20 4.57
CA ARG A 72 -7.81 7.94 4.99
C ARG A 72 -9.17 7.67 4.35
N GLN A 73 -10.02 8.69 4.23
CA GLN A 73 -11.35 8.53 3.63
C GLN A 73 -11.25 8.18 2.14
N ALA A 74 -10.40 8.89 1.40
CA ALA A 74 -10.16 8.61 -0.01
C ALA A 74 -9.67 7.18 -0.23
N VAL A 75 -8.71 6.73 0.59
CA VAL A 75 -8.17 5.38 0.46
C VAL A 75 -9.19 4.31 0.85
N LEU A 76 -9.93 4.48 1.96
CA LEU A 76 -10.97 3.52 2.35
C LEU A 76 -12.07 3.40 1.29
N HIS A 77 -12.46 4.52 0.67
CA HIS A 77 -13.38 4.53 -0.46
C HIS A 77 -12.83 3.73 -1.65
N ASN A 78 -11.59 4.01 -2.07
CA ASN A 78 -10.96 3.31 -3.19
C ASN A 78 -10.79 1.82 -2.93
N ILE A 79 -10.41 1.42 -1.70
CA ILE A 79 -10.31 0.01 -1.33
C ILE A 79 -11.67 -0.68 -1.40
N GLY A 80 -12.75 0.01 -1.04
CA GLY A 80 -14.12 -0.50 -1.22
C GLY A 80 -14.45 -0.90 -2.66
N ILE A 81 -13.79 -0.31 -3.64
CA ILE A 81 -13.97 -0.60 -5.06
C ILE A 81 -12.97 -1.65 -5.54
N ILE A 82 -11.68 -1.49 -5.19
CA ILE A 82 -10.59 -2.28 -5.77
C ILE A 82 -10.37 -3.61 -5.04
N CYS A 83 -10.51 -3.65 -3.71
CA CYS A 83 -10.35 -4.86 -2.90
C CYS A 83 -11.47 -4.95 -1.84
N PRO A 84 -12.70 -5.32 -2.25
CA PRO A 84 -13.85 -5.36 -1.35
C PRO A 84 -13.67 -6.30 -0.14
N SER A 85 -12.88 -7.37 -0.29
CA SER A 85 -12.61 -8.34 0.78
C SER A 85 -11.84 -7.73 1.96
N LEU A 86 -11.04 -6.68 1.74
CA LEU A 86 -10.37 -5.92 2.81
C LEU A 86 -11.22 -4.75 3.34
N SER A 87 -12.16 -4.24 2.56
CA SER A 87 -12.86 -2.98 2.86
C SER A 87 -13.48 -2.97 4.27
N ARG A 88 -14.12 -4.06 4.69
CA ARG A 88 -14.83 -4.10 5.98
C ARG A 88 -13.89 -4.00 7.17
N VAL A 89 -12.80 -4.77 7.19
CA VAL A 89 -11.85 -4.73 8.32
C VAL A 89 -11.14 -3.38 8.39
N LEU A 90 -10.82 -2.79 7.24
CA LEU A 90 -10.14 -1.51 7.18
C LEU A 90 -11.05 -0.37 7.62
N ASN A 91 -12.31 -0.33 7.18
CA ASN A 91 -13.28 0.64 7.68
C ASN A 91 -13.44 0.53 9.20
N ASN A 92 -13.62 -0.68 9.73
CA ASN A 92 -13.73 -0.89 11.18
C ASN A 92 -12.49 -0.45 11.97
N THR A 93 -11.32 -0.49 11.36
CA THR A 93 -10.04 -0.17 12.04
C THR A 93 -9.65 1.30 11.90
N TYR A 94 -9.97 1.91 10.75
CA TYR A 94 -9.37 3.17 10.32
C TYR A 94 -10.42 4.28 10.08
N GLN A 95 -11.71 3.99 9.89
CA GLN A 95 -12.69 5.02 9.49
C GLN A 95 -12.80 6.22 10.46
N ALA A 96 -12.61 6.00 11.75
CA ALA A 96 -12.68 7.06 12.76
C ALA A 96 -11.28 7.57 13.15
N PRO A 97 -11.14 8.84 13.55
CA PRO A 97 -9.92 9.33 14.18
C PRO A 97 -9.56 8.50 15.42
N VAL A 98 -8.27 8.21 15.60
CA VAL A 98 -7.77 7.46 16.76
C VAL A 98 -7.06 8.41 17.71
N ARG A 99 -7.35 8.29 19.00
CA ARG A 99 -6.64 9.04 20.06
C ARG A 99 -5.22 8.50 20.22
N LEU A 100 -4.24 9.37 20.03
CA LEU A 100 -2.83 9.11 20.28
C LEU A 100 -2.45 9.69 21.64
N PHE A 101 -1.90 8.85 22.50
CA PHE A 101 -1.37 9.26 23.80
C PHE A 101 0.09 9.64 23.64
N VAL A 102 0.44 10.86 24.04
CA VAL A 102 1.82 11.36 24.08
C VAL A 102 2.34 11.40 25.51
N MET A 103 3.67 11.35 25.66
CA MET A 103 4.29 11.45 26.98
C MET A 103 3.83 12.73 27.69
N GLY A 104 3.51 12.62 28.97
CA GLY A 104 2.91 13.72 29.74
C GLY A 104 1.38 13.72 29.76
N GLY A 105 0.72 12.72 29.19
CA GLY A 105 -0.73 12.51 29.31
C GLY A 105 -1.58 13.37 28.37
N ALA A 106 -0.94 14.12 27.47
CA ALA A 106 -1.66 14.82 26.41
C ALA A 106 -2.15 13.82 25.35
N GLU A 107 -3.18 14.23 24.63
CA GLU A 107 -3.82 13.43 23.59
C GLU A 107 -3.92 14.23 22.30
N ILE A 108 -3.69 13.54 21.18
CA ILE A 108 -3.78 14.11 19.83
C ILE A 108 -4.65 13.17 18.99
N GLU A 109 -5.50 13.71 18.13
CA GLU A 109 -6.27 12.89 17.21
C GLU A 109 -5.48 12.58 15.93
N SER A 110 -5.42 11.31 15.56
CA SER A 110 -4.94 10.86 14.26
C SER A 110 -6.10 10.81 13.27
N SER A 111 -6.36 11.94 12.62
CA SER A 111 -7.41 12.10 11.60
C SER A 111 -6.93 11.73 10.19
N GLU A 112 -5.62 11.82 9.94
CA GLU A 112 -4.96 11.40 8.71
C GLU A 112 -3.92 10.32 9.00
N GLY A 113 -3.41 9.70 7.94
CA GLY A 113 -2.37 8.70 8.08
C GLY A 113 -2.89 7.33 8.53
N ILE A 114 -1.94 6.43 8.72
CA ILE A 114 -2.09 5.05 9.16
C ILE A 114 -0.94 4.66 10.10
N THR A 115 -1.16 3.62 10.91
CA THR A 115 -0.22 3.28 11.97
C THR A 115 0.98 2.46 11.45
N LYS A 116 2.20 3.03 11.54
CA LYS A 116 3.45 2.36 11.18
C LYS A 116 3.68 1.09 12.02
N GLY A 117 3.62 -0.08 11.39
CA GLY A 117 3.83 -1.37 12.05
C GLY A 117 2.56 -2.21 12.23
N ASP A 118 1.38 -1.64 11.93
CA ASP A 118 0.16 -2.43 11.78
C ASP A 118 0.19 -3.18 10.43
N PRO A 119 0.03 -4.52 10.41
CA PRO A 119 -0.06 -5.27 9.17
C PRO A 119 -1.16 -4.78 8.23
N LEU A 120 -2.32 -4.30 8.74
CA LEU A 120 -3.40 -3.77 7.90
C LEU A 120 -3.03 -2.44 7.25
N ALA A 121 -2.22 -1.60 7.92
CA ALA A 121 -1.73 -0.35 7.36
C ALA A 121 -0.86 -0.58 6.12
N LYS A 122 -0.10 -1.67 6.10
CA LYS A 122 0.73 -2.01 4.93
C LYS A 122 -0.13 -2.30 3.69
N GLU A 123 -1.24 -3.01 3.87
CA GLU A 123 -2.18 -3.30 2.77
C GLU A 123 -2.87 -2.03 2.27
N ILE A 124 -3.18 -1.08 3.17
CA ILE A 124 -3.68 0.25 2.79
C ILE A 124 -2.69 0.97 1.87
N LEU A 125 -1.40 1.02 2.21
CA LEU A 125 -0.39 1.69 1.37
C LEU A 125 -0.22 1.00 0.04
N LEU A 126 -0.16 -0.33 0.07
CA LEU A 126 -0.03 -1.14 -1.13
C LEU A 126 -1.15 -0.78 -2.12
N GLN A 127 -2.41 -0.74 -1.64
CA GLN A 127 -3.57 -0.47 -2.47
C GLN A 127 -3.66 1.00 -2.94
N ALA A 128 -3.26 1.95 -2.09
CA ALA A 128 -3.25 3.38 -2.44
C ALA A 128 -2.27 3.71 -3.55
N GLU A 129 -1.12 3.02 -3.59
CA GLU A 129 -0.11 3.22 -4.63
C GLU A 129 -0.64 2.85 -6.02
N ILE A 130 -1.43 1.77 -6.14
CA ILE A 130 -2.09 1.44 -7.42
C ILE A 130 -3.00 2.57 -7.86
N THR A 131 -3.81 3.12 -6.95
CA THR A 131 -4.70 4.22 -7.32
C THR A 131 -3.94 5.44 -7.83
N MET A 132 -2.77 5.76 -7.25
CA MET A 132 -1.89 6.83 -7.75
C MET A 132 -1.22 6.49 -9.09
N ASN A 133 -0.98 5.20 -9.34
CA ASN A 133 -0.31 4.73 -10.55
C ASN A 133 -1.24 4.61 -11.76
N GLN A 134 -2.56 4.49 -11.56
CA GLN A 134 -3.55 4.39 -12.65
C GLN A 134 -3.47 5.56 -13.66
N PRO A 135 -3.42 6.84 -13.24
CA PRO A 135 -3.21 7.96 -14.16
C PRO A 135 -1.87 7.89 -14.90
N LEU A 136 -0.77 7.56 -14.20
CA LEU A 136 0.57 7.50 -14.81
C LEU A 136 0.65 6.44 -15.91
N ASN A 137 0.04 5.27 -15.67
CA ASN A 137 -0.07 4.22 -16.67
C ASN A 137 -0.91 4.67 -17.88
N ARG A 138 -2.01 5.42 -17.66
CA ARG A 138 -2.84 5.96 -18.75
C ARG A 138 -2.07 6.91 -19.67
N TYR A 139 -1.09 7.65 -19.15
CA TYR A 139 -0.23 8.55 -19.93
C TYR A 139 1.04 7.88 -20.47
N GLY A 140 1.20 6.56 -20.28
CA GLY A 140 2.42 5.83 -20.69
C GLY A 140 3.67 6.21 -19.89
N LEU A 141 3.50 6.92 -18.77
CA LEU A 141 4.58 7.40 -17.91
C LEU A 141 5.02 6.35 -16.87
N LEU A 142 4.29 5.24 -16.77
CA LEU A 142 4.64 4.10 -15.93
C LEU A 142 4.66 2.83 -16.78
N THR A 143 5.85 2.40 -17.15
CA THR A 143 6.10 1.07 -17.72
C THR A 143 6.80 0.24 -16.66
N ILE A 144 6.17 -0.88 -16.27
CA ILE A 144 6.81 -1.95 -15.51
C ILE A 144 6.44 -3.24 -16.25
N PRO A 145 7.41 -3.97 -16.84
CA PRO A 145 7.18 -5.28 -17.43
C PRO A 145 6.35 -6.13 -16.48
N GLN A 146 5.35 -6.83 -17.03
CA GLN A 146 4.59 -7.78 -16.24
C GLN A 146 5.57 -8.77 -15.63
N VAL A 147 5.64 -8.81 -14.30
CA VAL A 147 6.38 -9.85 -13.60
C VAL A 147 5.68 -11.16 -13.91
N ALA A 148 6.19 -11.88 -14.91
CA ALA A 148 5.70 -13.21 -15.23
C ALA A 148 5.96 -14.11 -14.01
N GLU A 149 4.91 -14.73 -13.50
CA GLU A 149 5.02 -15.78 -12.50
C GLU A 149 5.86 -16.92 -13.12
N ARG A 150 7.09 -17.09 -12.64
CA ARG A 150 7.91 -18.28 -12.87
C ARG A 150 7.70 -19.29 -11.74
#